data_AF-A0A246K3N3-F1
#
_entry.id   AF-A0A246K3N3-F1
#
_cell.length_a   1.000
_cell.length_b   1.000
_cell.length_c   1.000
_cell.angle_alpha   90.00
_cell.angle_beta   90.00
_cell.angle_gamma   90.00
#
_symmetry.space_group_name_H-M   'P 1'
#
loop_
_entity.id
_entity.type
_entity.pdbx_description
1 polymer ?
#
loop_
_entity_poly.entity_id
_entity_poly.type
_entity_poly.pdbx_seq_one_letter_code
_entity_poly.pdbx_strand_id
1 'polypeptide(L)'
;MREEDGIWYIAIERDPKRQRLEEEAEGRTTKRVKTRTSLRNIPVHRLAVEAGFLNLVERNRAVGAEWIFETLRTYKKYNDRGKNISRKLMAAIRGADITDIEYVYHSFRHSLKGKLRDDPETRRNFPTC
;
A
#
# COMPACT_ATOMS: atom_id res chain seq x y z
N MET A 1 0.63 -12.34 2.52
CA MET A 1 0.17 -12.37 1.13
C MET A 1 -0.60 -13.64 0.87
N ARG A 2 -1.53 -13.57 -0.08
CA ARG A 2 -2.34 -14.70 -0.55
C ARG A 2 -2.11 -14.85 -2.05
N GLU A 3 -2.13 -16.07 -2.55
CA GLU A 3 -2.07 -16.36 -3.99
C GLU A 3 -3.40 -17.01 -4.38
N GLU A 4 -4.04 -16.49 -5.43
CA GLU A 4 -5.25 -17.05 -6.03
C GLU A 4 -5.05 -17.03 -7.54
N ASP A 5 -5.21 -18.17 -8.22
CA ASP A 5 -5.06 -18.34 -9.67
C ASP A 5 -3.74 -17.76 -10.26
N GLY A 6 -2.64 -17.87 -9.52
CA GLY A 6 -1.32 -17.35 -9.92
C GLY A 6 -1.14 -15.84 -9.75
N ILE A 7 -2.14 -15.15 -9.18
CA ILE A 7 -2.07 -13.72 -8.86
C ILE A 7 -1.85 -13.57 -7.36
N TRP A 8 -0.84 -12.77 -7.00
CA TRP A 8 -0.53 -12.45 -5.61
C TRP A 8 -1.37 -11.27 -5.13
N TYR A 9 -1.89 -11.33 -3.91
CA TYR A 9 -2.69 -10.28 -3.30
C TYR A 9 -2.09 -9.77 -1.99
N ILE A 10 -2.11 -8.44 -1.83
CA ILE A 10 -1.98 -7.76 -0.54
C ILE A 10 -3.37 -7.71 0.08
N ALA A 11 -3.61 -8.55 1.08
CA ALA A 11 -4.85 -8.55 1.85
C ALA A 11 -4.78 -7.50 2.96
N ILE A 12 -5.64 -6.48 2.88
CA ILE A 12 -5.85 -5.54 3.99
C ILE A 12 -6.84 -6.19 4.95
N GLU A 13 -6.32 -6.80 6.00
CA GLU A 13 -7.11 -7.43 7.05
C GLU A 13 -7.43 -6.45 8.18
N ARG A 14 -8.44 -6.78 8.98
CA ARG A 14 -8.82 -6.00 10.15
C ARG A 14 -8.06 -6.53 11.36
N ASP A 15 -7.52 -5.63 12.17
CA ASP A 15 -6.84 -6.03 13.39
C ASP A 15 -7.78 -6.85 14.30
N PRO A 16 -7.30 -7.99 14.87
CA PRO A 16 -8.08 -8.82 15.76
C PRO A 16 -8.66 -8.01 16.92
N LYS A 17 -9.84 -8.40 17.42
CA LYS A 17 -10.51 -7.69 18.54
C LYS A 17 -9.62 -7.58 19.79
N ARG A 18 -8.74 -8.56 20.00
CA ARG A 18 -7.83 -8.63 21.14
C ARG A 18 -6.76 -7.55 21.10
N GLN A 19 -6.05 -7.43 19.98
CA GLN A 19 -5.05 -6.37 19.75
C GLN A 19 -5.69 -4.97 19.84
N ARG A 20 -6.93 -4.83 19.35
CA ARG A 20 -7.70 -3.57 19.48
C ARG A 20 -7.97 -3.18 20.93
N LEU A 21 -8.33 -4.13 21.78
CA LEU A 21 -8.61 -3.88 23.20
C LEU A 21 -7.33 -3.52 23.96
N GLU A 22 -6.21 -4.15 23.62
CA GLU A 22 -4.89 -3.86 24.19
C GLU A 22 -4.41 -2.46 23.77
N GLU A 23 -4.55 -2.07 22.50
CA GLU A 23 -4.17 -0.73 22.01
C GLU A 23 -5.06 0.40 22.57
N GLU A 24 -6.38 0.16 22.69
CA GLU A 24 -7.32 1.10 23.31
C GLU A 24 -7.01 1.29 24.80
N ALA A 25 -6.66 0.21 25.52
CA ALA A 25 -6.23 0.28 26.92
C ALA A 25 -4.90 1.04 27.08
N GLU A 26 -4.03 0.99 26.08
CA GLU A 26 -2.75 1.72 26.05
C GLU A 26 -2.88 3.16 25.51
N GLY A 27 -4.10 3.63 25.20
CA GLY A 27 -4.35 4.99 24.71
C GLY A 27 -3.77 5.28 23.32
N ARG A 28 -3.39 4.25 22.55
CA ARG A 28 -2.91 4.43 21.17
C ARG A 28 -4.11 4.53 20.22
N THR A 29 -4.36 5.72 19.70
CA THR A 29 -5.37 5.92 18.64
C THR A 29 -4.86 5.34 17.32
N THR A 30 -5.13 4.07 17.05
CA THR A 30 -4.89 3.47 15.74
C THR A 30 -5.95 3.90 14.72
N LYS A 31 -5.52 4.14 13.48
CA LYS A 31 -6.42 4.53 12.37
C LYS A 31 -7.43 3.43 12.12
N ARG A 32 -8.67 3.65 12.55
CA ARG A 32 -9.77 2.69 12.43
C ARG A 32 -10.29 2.59 10.99
N VAL A 33 -10.34 1.35 10.49
CA VAL A 33 -11.13 1.02 9.29
C VAL A 33 -12.62 1.10 9.63
N LYS A 34 -13.33 2.10 9.08
CA LYS A 34 -14.73 2.41 9.45
C LYS A 34 -15.73 1.35 8.98
N THR A 35 -15.50 0.70 7.85
CA THR A 35 -16.47 -0.19 7.19
C THR A 35 -15.83 -1.40 6.53
N ARG A 36 -16.59 -2.50 6.36
CA ARG A 36 -16.15 -3.69 5.61
C ARG A 36 -15.73 -3.37 4.18
N THR A 37 -16.38 -2.39 3.55
CA THR A 37 -16.06 -1.91 2.20
C THR A 37 -14.67 -1.27 2.08
N SER A 38 -14.05 -0.92 3.20
CA SER A 38 -12.68 -0.39 3.21
C SER A 38 -11.60 -1.48 3.22
N LEU A 39 -11.98 -2.75 3.49
CA LEU A 39 -11.09 -3.90 3.37
C LEU A 39 -11.04 -4.31 1.90
N ARG A 40 -9.84 -4.54 1.37
CA ARG A 40 -9.65 -4.90 -0.04
C ARG A 40 -8.43 -5.78 -0.22
N ASN A 41 -8.56 -6.72 -1.15
CA ASN A 41 -7.44 -7.47 -1.70
C ASN A 41 -6.89 -6.68 -2.88
N ILE A 42 -5.63 -6.31 -2.83
CA ILE A 42 -4.97 -5.55 -3.89
C ILE A 42 -4.10 -6.52 -4.68
N PRO A 43 -4.39 -6.75 -5.98
CA PRO A 43 -3.55 -7.61 -6.80
C PRO A 43 -2.17 -6.98 -6.99
N VAL A 44 -1.14 -7.82 -6.93
CA VAL A 44 0.26 -7.46 -7.13
C VAL A 44 0.60 -7.77 -8.58
N HIS A 45 0.98 -6.74 -9.31
CA HIS A 45 1.40 -6.88 -10.69
C HIS A 45 2.68 -7.72 -10.80
N ARG A 46 2.81 -8.52 -11.88
CA ARG A 46 3.96 -9.39 -12.15
C ARG A 46 5.32 -8.69 -12.01
N LEU A 47 5.44 -7.47 -12.53
CA LEU A 47 6.68 -6.68 -12.41
C LEU A 47 7.13 -6.46 -10.95
N ALA A 48 6.20 -6.33 -10.00
CA ALA A 48 6.55 -6.20 -8.59
C ALA A 48 7.06 -7.53 -8.02
N VAL A 49 6.47 -8.66 -8.45
CA VAL A 49 6.94 -10.00 -8.09
C VAL A 49 8.36 -10.21 -8.60
N GLU A 50 8.60 -9.91 -9.89
CA GLU A 50 9.92 -10.04 -10.53
C GLU A 50 10.97 -9.10 -9.92
N ALA A 51 10.57 -7.90 -9.49
CA ALA A 51 11.44 -6.98 -8.74
C ALA A 51 11.81 -7.49 -7.32
N GLY A 52 11.31 -8.66 -6.91
CA GLY A 52 11.65 -9.29 -5.63
C GLY A 52 10.77 -8.84 -4.46
N PHE A 53 9.57 -8.29 -4.73
CA PHE A 53 8.67 -7.85 -3.66
C PHE A 53 8.24 -8.99 -2.73
N LEU A 54 8.02 -10.20 -3.26
CA LEU A 54 7.71 -11.38 -2.43
C LEU A 54 8.89 -11.72 -1.51
N ASN A 55 10.12 -11.67 -2.03
CA ASN A 55 11.34 -11.93 -1.26
C ASN A 55 11.50 -10.94 -0.10
N LEU A 56 11.14 -9.66 -0.30
CA LEU A 56 11.13 -8.67 0.76
C LEU A 56 10.14 -9.05 1.87
N VAL A 57 8.92 -9.44 1.50
CA VAL A 57 7.88 -9.82 2.46
C VAL A 57 8.29 -11.06 3.27
N GLU A 58 8.83 -12.08 2.61
CA GLU A 58 9.28 -13.30 3.30
C GLU A 58 10.46 -13.04 4.24
N ARG A 59 11.43 -12.21 3.83
CA ARG A 59 12.53 -11.79 4.73
C ARG A 59 12.01 -11.07 5.96
N ASN A 60 11.05 -10.16 5.79
CA ASN A 60 10.47 -9.42 6.90
C ASN A 60 9.67 -10.33 7.85
N ARG A 61 8.94 -11.30 7.29
CA ARG A 61 8.24 -12.32 8.09
C ARG A 61 9.21 -13.16 8.92
N ALA A 62 10.33 -13.58 8.33
CA ALA A 62 11.33 -14.39 9.02
C ALA A 62 11.95 -13.68 10.23
N VAL A 63 12.05 -12.35 10.20
CA VAL A 63 12.58 -11.53 11.32
C VAL A 63 11.47 -10.99 12.23
N GLY A 64 10.21 -11.37 12.02
CA GLY A 64 9.07 -10.88 12.80
C GLY A 64 8.80 -9.38 12.66
N ALA A 65 9.20 -8.77 11.53
CA ALA A 65 8.95 -7.35 11.30
C ALA A 65 7.45 -7.09 11.13
N GLU A 66 6.94 -6.09 11.83
CA GLU A 66 5.55 -5.67 11.76
C GLU A 66 5.22 -5.00 10.40
N TRP A 67 6.21 -4.34 9.78
CA TRP A 67 6.00 -3.56 8.55
C TRP A 67 6.75 -4.17 7.34
N ILE A 68 6.10 -4.14 6.17
CA ILE A 68 6.72 -4.55 4.89
C ILE A 68 7.91 -3.63 4.53
N PHE A 69 7.87 -2.37 4.97
CA PHE A 69 8.91 -1.40 4.70
C PHE A 69 9.47 -0.82 6.00
N GLU A 70 10.11 -1.69 6.80
CA GLU A 70 10.68 -1.35 8.11
C GLU A 70 11.72 -0.20 8.04
N THR A 71 12.48 -0.14 6.95
CA THR A 71 13.51 0.90 6.74
C THR A 71 12.94 2.30 6.53
N LEU A 72 11.62 2.43 6.32
CA LEU A 72 10.95 3.73 6.23
C LEU A 72 10.77 4.34 7.61
N ARG A 73 11.79 5.08 8.03
CA ARG A 73 11.74 5.88 9.27
C ARG A 73 10.52 6.81 9.27
N THR A 74 9.79 6.78 10.37
CA THR A 74 8.66 7.67 10.62
C THR A 74 9.16 9.12 10.71
N TYR A 75 8.38 10.07 10.21
CA TYR A 75 8.71 11.48 10.43
C TYR A 75 8.44 11.82 11.90
N LYS A 76 9.49 12.22 12.64
CA LYS A 76 9.50 12.42 14.11
C LYS A 76 8.30 13.17 14.69
N LYS A 77 7.72 14.12 13.95
CA LYS A 77 6.64 14.98 14.45
C LYS A 77 5.23 14.37 14.39
N TYR A 78 5.00 13.35 13.55
CA TYR A 78 3.63 12.84 13.29
C TYR A 78 3.51 11.32 13.20
N ASN A 79 4.59 10.57 13.48
CA ASN A 79 4.66 9.13 13.23
C ASN A 79 4.21 8.73 11.80
N ASP A 80 4.37 9.64 10.84
CA ASP A 80 3.79 9.54 9.50
C ASP A 80 4.84 9.00 8.53
N ARG A 81 4.76 7.69 8.24
CA ARG A 81 5.61 7.01 7.24
C ARG A 81 5.29 7.46 5.82
N GLY A 82 4.04 7.86 5.54
CA GLY A 82 3.58 8.27 4.22
C GLY A 82 4.26 9.54 3.72
N LYS A 83 4.51 10.51 4.61
CA LYS A 83 5.27 11.74 4.27
C LYS A 83 6.71 11.45 3.84
N ASN A 84 7.36 10.43 4.41
CA ASN A 84 8.72 10.05 4.03
C ASN A 84 8.74 9.48 2.60
N ILE A 85 7.84 8.53 2.31
CA ILE A 85 7.68 7.94 0.97
C ILE A 85 7.37 9.02 -0.05
N SER A 86 6.41 9.90 0.24
CA SER A 86 6.03 10.98 -0.67
C SER A 86 7.24 11.84 -1.02
N ARG A 87 8.04 12.26 -0.03
CA ARG A 87 9.26 13.05 -0.28
C ARG A 87 10.28 12.29 -1.14
N LYS A 88 10.55 11.02 -0.84
CA LYS A 88 11.50 10.20 -1.62
C LYS A 88 11.05 10.02 -3.06
N LEU A 89 9.74 9.76 -3.26
CA LEU A 89 9.17 9.64 -4.58
C LEU A 89 9.21 10.97 -5.34
N MET A 90 8.88 12.09 -4.68
CA MET A 90 8.97 13.41 -5.30
C MET A 90 10.41 13.72 -5.74
N ALA A 91 11.42 13.40 -4.91
CA ALA A 91 12.81 13.55 -5.29
C ALA A 91 13.18 12.71 -6.53
N ALA A 92 12.68 11.47 -6.61
CA ALA A 92 12.90 10.60 -7.77
C ALA A 92 12.19 11.14 -9.03
N ILE A 93 10.95 11.63 -8.91
CA ILE A 93 10.19 12.24 -10.02
C ILE A 93 10.91 13.49 -10.53
N ARG A 94 11.35 14.37 -9.63
CA ARG A 94 12.08 15.60 -9.99
C ARG A 94 13.45 15.29 -10.59
N GLY A 95 14.13 14.23 -10.12
CA GLY A 95 15.37 13.75 -10.71
C GLY A 95 15.20 13.09 -12.09
N ALA A 96 13.96 12.79 -12.50
CA ALA A 96 13.62 12.29 -13.83
C ALA A 96 13.12 13.40 -14.77
N ASP A 97 13.43 14.68 -14.46
CA ASP A 97 13.03 15.88 -15.20
C ASP A 97 11.51 16.11 -15.37
N ILE A 98 10.69 15.43 -14.57
CA ILE A 98 9.27 15.74 -14.47
C ILE A 98 9.14 16.93 -13.52
N THR A 99 9.00 18.14 -14.06
CA THR A 99 9.00 19.40 -13.28
C THR A 99 7.60 19.88 -12.87
N ASP A 100 6.55 19.36 -13.50
CA ASP A 100 5.19 19.80 -13.26
C ASP A 100 4.74 19.48 -11.81
N ILE A 101 4.20 20.51 -11.15
CA ILE A 101 3.80 20.54 -9.74
C ILE A 101 2.61 19.62 -9.44
N GLU A 102 1.82 19.28 -10.46
CA GLU A 102 0.65 18.42 -10.32
C GLU A 102 1.04 16.93 -10.24
N TYR A 103 2.25 16.55 -10.65
CA TYR A 103 2.76 15.20 -10.53
C TYR A 103 3.30 14.93 -9.12
N VAL A 104 2.40 14.47 -8.25
CA VAL A 104 2.64 14.07 -6.87
C VAL A 104 2.22 12.62 -6.64
N TYR A 105 2.60 12.05 -5.49
CA TYR A 105 2.19 10.71 -5.09
C TYR A 105 0.68 10.46 -5.24
N HIS A 106 -0.15 11.47 -4.94
CA HIS A 106 -1.59 11.35 -5.08
C HIS A 106 -2.08 11.34 -6.54
N SER A 107 -1.45 12.11 -7.43
CA SER A 107 -1.85 12.13 -8.84
C SER A 107 -1.50 10.82 -9.52
N PHE A 108 -0.40 10.15 -9.16
CA PHE A 108 -0.13 8.78 -9.61
C PHE A 108 -1.32 7.83 -9.35
N ARG A 109 -1.91 7.89 -8.15
CA ARG A 109 -3.11 7.10 -7.81
C ARG A 109 -4.32 7.47 -8.69
N HIS A 110 -4.51 8.77 -8.97
CA HIS A 110 -5.59 9.21 -9.85
C HIS A 110 -5.39 8.74 -11.29
N SER A 111 -4.18 8.87 -11.82
CA SER A 111 -3.82 8.41 -13.16
C SER A 111 -4.00 6.90 -13.29
N LEU A 112 -3.56 6.12 -12.30
CA LEU A 112 -3.77 4.68 -12.28
C LEU A 112 -5.25 4.32 -12.28
N LYS A 113 -6.06 4.98 -11.44
CA LYS A 113 -7.52 4.77 -11.40
C LYS A 113 -8.17 5.12 -12.75
N GLY A 114 -7.78 6.21 -13.39
CA GLY A 114 -8.28 6.61 -14.70
C GLY A 114 -7.96 5.56 -15.76
N LYS A 115 -6.68 5.19 -15.89
CA LYS A 115 -6.25 4.18 -16.85
C LYS A 115 -6.93 2.82 -16.66
N LEU A 116 -7.06 2.34 -15.42
CA LEU A 116 -7.74 1.09 -15.11
C LEU A 116 -9.26 1.15 -15.37
N ARG A 117 -9.88 2.32 -15.22
CA ARG A 117 -11.30 2.50 -15.55
C ARG A 117 -11.53 2.39 -17.06
N ASP A 118 -10.63 2.96 -17.85
CA ASP A 118 -10.79 3.06 -19.29
C ASP A 118 -10.25 1.83 -20.04
N ASP A 119 -9.45 1.01 -19.37
CA ASP A 119 -8.93 -0.25 -19.90
C ASP A 119 -10.04 -1.30 -20.17
N PRO A 120 -10.21 -1.72 -21.43
CA PRO A 120 -11.20 -2.74 -21.81
C PRO A 120 -10.98 -4.08 -21.11
N GLU A 121 -9.74 -4.47 -20.84
CA GLU A 121 -9.42 -5.75 -20.19
C GLU A 121 -9.81 -5.75 -18.72
N THR A 122 -9.55 -4.64 -18.03
CA THR A 122 -10.00 -4.45 -16.65
C THR A 122 -11.54 -4.46 -16.56
N ARG A 123 -12.26 -3.82 -17.49
CA ARG A 123 -13.73 -3.86 -17.54
C ARG A 123 -14.29 -5.28 -17.76
N ARG A 124 -13.59 -6.11 -18.53
CA ARG A 124 -13.98 -7.50 -18.82
C ARG A 124 -13.77 -8.42 -17.62
N ASN A 125 -12.63 -8.29 -16.93
CA ASN A 125 -12.25 -9.19 -15.84
C ASN A 125 -12.80 -8.75 -14.47
N PHE A 126 -13.11 -7.46 -14.29
CA PHE A 126 -13.61 -6.88 -13.04
C PHE A 126 -14.79 -5.93 -13.32
N PRO A 127 -15.99 -6.46 -13.64
CA PRO A 127 -17.14 -5.63 -13.94
C PRO A 127 -17.49 -4.77 -12.73
N THR A 128 -17.53 -3.45 -12.94
CA THR A 128 -18.05 -2.51 -11.94
C THR A 128 -19.55 -2.71 -11.82
N CYS A 129 -20.03 -3.08 -10.64
CA CYS A 129 -21.46 -3.14 -10.30
C CYS A 129 -22.16 -1.79 -10.52
#